data_AF-A0A3M1FQ23-F1
#
_entry.id   AF-A0A3M1FQ23-F1
#
_cell.length_a   1.000
_cell.length_b   1.000
_cell.length_c   1.000
_cell.angle_alpha   90.00
_cell.angle_beta   90.00
_cell.angle_gamma   90.00
#
_symmetry.space_group_name_H-M   'P 1'
#
loop_
_entity.id
_entity.type
_entity.pdbx_description
1 polymer ?
#
loop_
_entity_poly.entity_id
_entity_poly.type
_entity_poly.pdbx_seq_one_letter_code
_entity_poly.pdbx_strand_id
1 'polypeptide(L)'
;MTSLGIILLEKRSTPFKASSPEEIIALGAEYLQTVNTLDFALLFGSHTRGKVTPFSDVDIGIHTTPKLSLLELGGMVTDLEAMFGCPVDVIRLNDLYRDKPAFAMEIVKTGRLMVCPNRRQYVEFKRLTYLFYMDTQWLRDKVKAQFRKRLESGRFGERNYVG
;
A
#
# COMPACT_ATOMS: atom_id res chain seq x y z
N MET A 1 5.32 29.79 7.03
CA MET A 1 5.27 28.37 6.65
C MET A 1 3.82 27.93 6.76
N THR A 2 2.99 28.55 5.93
CA THR A 2 1.54 28.65 6.15
C THR A 2 0.88 28.30 4.83
N SER A 3 -0.18 27.49 4.91
CA SER A 3 -1.26 27.43 3.92
C SER A 3 -0.86 27.08 2.48
N LEU A 4 -0.65 25.80 2.21
CA LEU A 4 -0.99 25.24 0.89
C LEU A 4 -1.82 23.96 1.05
N GLY A 5 -1.50 23.12 2.05
CA GLY A 5 -2.37 22.00 2.46
C GLY A 5 -3.75 22.47 2.95
N ILE A 6 -3.81 23.56 3.72
CA ILE A 6 -5.08 24.16 4.16
C ILE A 6 -5.86 24.75 2.97
N ILE A 7 -5.18 25.35 1.98
CA ILE A 7 -5.84 25.96 0.81
C ILE A 7 -6.49 24.89 -0.08
N LEU A 8 -5.88 23.70 -0.17
CA LEU A 8 -6.46 22.60 -0.93
C LEU A 8 -7.69 22.00 -0.22
N LEU A 9 -7.65 21.92 1.11
CA LEU A 9 -8.78 21.49 1.94
C LEU A 9 -9.95 22.50 1.95
N GLU A 10 -9.67 23.81 1.90
CA GLU A 10 -10.71 24.86 1.90
C GLU A 10 -11.52 24.93 0.60
N LYS A 11 -11.01 24.43 -0.53
CA LYS A 11 -11.70 24.50 -1.82
C LYS A 11 -12.82 23.48 -2.01
N ARG A 12 -13.01 22.52 -1.09
CA ARG A 12 -14.11 21.54 -1.16
C ARG A 12 -14.73 21.34 0.23
N SER A 13 -15.78 22.10 0.51
CA SER A 13 -16.47 22.20 1.81
C SER A 13 -17.21 20.93 2.28
N THR A 14 -16.96 19.76 1.67
CA THR A 14 -17.53 18.47 2.08
C THR A 14 -16.56 17.33 1.79
N PRO A 15 -16.34 16.38 2.71
CA PRO A 15 -15.56 15.17 2.43
C PRO A 15 -16.14 14.43 1.23
N PHE A 16 -15.32 14.22 0.21
CA PHE A 16 -15.71 13.52 -1.00
C PHE A 16 -15.70 12.03 -0.73
N LYS A 17 -16.86 11.36 -0.72
CA LYS A 17 -16.87 9.89 -0.60
C LYS A 17 -16.36 9.28 -1.90
N ALA A 18 -15.11 8.83 -1.89
CA ALA A 18 -14.46 8.26 -3.06
C ALA A 18 -15.27 7.09 -3.63
N SER A 19 -15.59 7.17 -4.92
CA SER A 19 -16.52 6.26 -5.59
C SER A 19 -15.85 5.41 -6.66
N SER A 20 -14.79 5.93 -7.30
CA SER A 20 -14.00 5.20 -8.31
C SER A 20 -12.49 5.21 -8.03
N PRO A 21 -11.75 4.17 -8.43
CA PRO A 21 -10.29 4.14 -8.32
C PRO A 21 -9.58 5.29 -9.07
N GLU A 22 -10.13 5.73 -10.20
CA GLU A 22 -9.59 6.84 -11.01
C GLU A 22 -9.64 8.16 -10.25
N GLU A 23 -10.74 8.44 -9.54
CA GLU A 23 -10.89 9.64 -8.72
C GLU A 23 -9.94 9.63 -7.53
N ILE A 24 -9.78 8.47 -6.86
CA ILE A 24 -8.82 8.30 -5.75
C ILE A 24 -7.41 8.61 -6.25
N ILE A 25 -7.03 8.04 -7.40
CA ILE A 25 -5.73 8.28 -8.02
C ILE A 25 -5.55 9.76 -8.31
N ALA A 26 -6.50 10.42 -8.96
CA ALA A 26 -6.38 11.83 -9.34
C ALA A 26 -6.28 12.76 -8.12
N LEU A 27 -7.19 12.60 -7.15
CA LEU A 27 -7.25 13.44 -5.97
C LEU A 27 -6.06 13.21 -5.02
N GLY A 28 -5.73 11.94 -4.77
CA GLY A 28 -4.55 11.59 -3.97
C GLY A 28 -3.26 12.04 -4.65
N ALA A 29 -3.17 11.97 -5.98
CA ALA A 29 -2.00 12.45 -6.71
C ALA A 29 -1.79 13.96 -6.57
N GLU A 30 -2.85 14.77 -6.50
CA GLU A 30 -2.76 16.22 -6.30
C GLU A 30 -2.10 16.55 -4.95
N TYR A 31 -2.55 15.92 -3.88
CA TYR A 31 -1.94 16.07 -2.55
C TYR A 31 -0.52 15.52 -2.51
N LEU A 32 -0.31 14.29 -2.98
CA LEU A 32 0.97 13.58 -2.87
C LEU A 32 2.09 14.26 -3.69
N GLN A 33 1.76 14.96 -4.77
CA GLN A 33 2.74 15.77 -5.53
C GLN A 33 3.31 16.94 -4.72
N THR A 34 2.62 17.40 -3.67
CA THR A 34 3.12 18.46 -2.79
C THR A 34 4.14 17.96 -1.76
N VAL A 35 4.28 16.64 -1.61
CA VAL A 35 5.19 16.01 -0.65
C VAL A 35 6.57 15.86 -1.28
N ASN A 36 7.48 16.80 -0.97
CA ASN A 36 8.81 16.87 -1.58
C ASN A 36 9.70 15.64 -1.37
N THR A 37 9.45 14.84 -0.32
CA THR A 37 10.22 13.63 -0.02
C THR A 37 9.71 12.40 -0.76
N LEU A 38 8.60 12.51 -1.49
CA LEU A 38 7.94 11.39 -2.14
C LEU A 38 8.67 10.96 -3.42
N ASP A 39 9.04 9.67 -3.48
CA ASP A 39 9.61 9.06 -4.67
C ASP A 39 8.54 8.52 -5.62
N PHE A 40 7.54 7.84 -5.06
CA PHE A 40 6.36 7.36 -5.77
C PHE A 40 5.26 6.93 -4.79
N ALA A 41 4.03 6.85 -5.29
CA ALA A 41 2.91 6.27 -4.57
C ALA A 41 2.05 5.36 -5.46
N LEU A 42 1.49 4.32 -4.86
CA LEU A 42 0.67 3.31 -5.52
C LEU A 42 -0.67 3.18 -4.77
N LEU A 43 -1.78 3.19 -5.50
CA LEU A 43 -3.05 2.67 -4.99
C LEU A 43 -3.02 1.15 -5.16
N PHE A 44 -3.28 0.38 -4.11
CA PHE A 44 -3.36 -1.08 -4.20
C PHE A 44 -4.60 -1.61 -3.48
N GLY A 45 -4.66 -2.93 -3.27
CA GLY A 45 -5.72 -3.54 -2.46
C GLY A 45 -7.05 -3.67 -3.17
N SER A 46 -8.14 -3.68 -2.39
CA SER A 46 -9.51 -3.98 -2.84
C SER A 46 -9.97 -3.07 -3.99
N HIS A 47 -9.57 -1.79 -3.95
CA HIS A 47 -9.87 -0.77 -4.95
C HIS A 47 -9.27 -1.06 -6.34
N THR A 48 -8.21 -1.86 -6.42
CA THR A 48 -7.60 -2.24 -7.71
C THR A 48 -8.21 -3.49 -8.35
N ARG A 49 -9.04 -4.25 -7.60
CA ARG A 49 -9.52 -5.58 -8.00
C ARG A 49 -10.98 -5.63 -8.47
N GLY A 50 -11.62 -4.48 -8.70
CA GLY A 50 -12.98 -4.41 -9.26
C GLY A 50 -14.11 -4.88 -8.33
N LYS A 51 -13.82 -5.08 -7.03
CA LYS A 51 -14.81 -5.39 -5.99
C LYS A 51 -15.00 -4.18 -5.08
N VAL A 52 -15.38 -3.05 -5.67
CA VAL A 52 -15.59 -1.81 -4.92
C VAL A 52 -16.94 -1.92 -4.20
N THR A 53 -16.89 -1.95 -2.87
CA THR A 53 -18.07 -1.67 -2.04
C THR A 53 -17.97 -0.24 -1.51
N PRO A 54 -19.10 0.44 -1.23
CA PRO A 54 -19.10 1.81 -0.68
C PRO A 54 -18.45 1.99 0.71
N PHE A 55 -17.81 0.94 1.24
CA PHE A 55 -17.18 0.85 2.56
C PHE A 55 -15.76 0.30 2.49
N SER A 56 -15.19 0.17 1.29
CA SER A 56 -13.82 -0.34 1.16
C SER A 56 -12.83 0.71 1.67
N ASP A 57 -11.88 0.30 2.50
CA ASP A 57 -10.76 1.13 2.94
C ASP A 57 -9.79 1.33 1.78
N VAL A 58 -9.17 2.53 1.70
CA VAL A 58 -8.26 2.90 0.62
C VAL A 58 -6.82 2.54 1.02
N ASP A 59 -6.22 1.58 0.31
CA ASP A 59 -4.85 1.13 0.58
C ASP A 59 -3.83 1.87 -0.32
N ILE A 60 -2.94 2.66 0.29
CA ILE A 60 -1.94 3.45 -0.43
C ILE A 60 -0.52 3.05 0.01
N GLY A 61 0.33 2.79 -0.96
CA GLY A 61 1.73 2.46 -0.76
C GLY A 61 2.59 3.65 -1.11
N ILE A 62 3.41 4.13 -0.17
CA ILE A 62 4.30 5.26 -0.37
C ILE A 62 5.76 4.85 -0.26
N HIS A 63 6.60 5.42 -1.11
CA HIS A 63 8.04 5.36 -0.94
C HIS A 63 8.57 6.78 -0.83
N THR A 64 9.36 7.07 0.20
CA THR A 64 9.95 8.39 0.43
C THR A 64 11.44 8.31 0.68
N THR A 65 12.16 9.37 0.31
CA THR A 65 13.57 9.57 0.62
C THR A 65 13.75 11.00 1.16
N PRO A 66 14.07 11.20 2.45
CA PRO A 66 14.26 10.20 3.50
C PRO A 66 12.96 9.47 3.90
N LYS A 67 13.10 8.38 4.67
CA LYS A 67 11.95 7.63 5.22
C LYS A 67 11.15 8.53 6.16
N LEU A 68 9.83 8.57 5.99
CA LEU A 68 8.95 9.26 6.93
C LEU A 68 9.01 8.61 8.33
N SER A 69 9.04 9.46 9.34
CA SER A 69 8.76 9.12 10.73
C SER A 69 7.31 8.66 10.90
N LEU A 70 7.01 8.02 12.04
CA LEU A 70 5.65 7.58 12.34
C LEU A 70 4.67 8.76 12.45
N LEU A 71 5.13 9.91 12.97
CA LEU A 71 4.32 11.10 13.11
C LEU A 71 3.96 11.72 11.74
N GLU A 72 4.93 11.82 10.84
CA GLU A 72 4.69 12.32 9.47
C GLU A 72 3.73 11.40 8.70
N LEU A 73 3.88 10.08 8.87
CA LEU A 73 2.97 9.12 8.26
C LEU A 73 1.55 9.25 8.83
N GLY A 74 1.40 9.42 10.15
CA GLY A 74 0.09 9.63 10.77
C GLY A 74 -0.60 10.92 10.29
N GLY A 75 0.18 11.99 10.10
CA GLY A 75 -0.32 13.23 9.48
C GLY A 75 -0.83 13.00 8.06
N MET A 76 -0.05 12.27 7.24
CA MET A 76 -0.46 11.90 5.88
C MET A 76 -1.74 11.06 5.85
N VAL A 77 -1.88 10.08 6.75
CA VAL A 77 -3.12 9.29 6.88
C VAL A 77 -4.30 10.22 7.17
N THR A 78 -4.16 11.11 8.16
CA THR A 78 -5.23 12.03 8.57
C THR A 78 -5.66 12.95 7.41
N ASP A 79 -4.70 13.49 6.67
CA ASP A 79 -4.97 14.36 5.52
C ASP A 79 -5.70 13.60 4.40
N LEU A 80 -5.27 12.37 4.10
CA LEU A 80 -5.88 11.52 3.07
C LEU A 80 -7.28 11.06 3.48
N GLU A 81 -7.50 10.71 4.75
CA GLU A 81 -8.82 10.33 5.28
C GLU A 81 -9.81 11.50 5.22
N ALA A 82 -9.37 12.70 5.61
CA ALA A 82 -10.18 13.92 5.49
C ALA A 82 -10.53 14.21 4.03
N MET A 83 -9.59 13.96 3.11
CA MET A 83 -9.74 14.19 1.67
C MET A 83 -10.70 13.17 1.02
N PHE A 84 -10.59 11.88 1.35
CA PHE A 84 -11.38 10.80 0.74
C PHE A 84 -12.68 10.47 1.49
N GLY A 85 -12.89 11.04 2.68
CA GLY A 85 -14.09 10.77 3.48
C GLY A 85 -14.27 9.30 3.87
N CYS A 86 -13.18 8.52 3.88
CA CYS A 86 -13.16 7.10 4.22
C CYS A 86 -11.81 6.75 4.89
N PRO A 87 -11.72 5.60 5.60
CA PRO A 87 -10.46 5.16 6.18
C PRO A 87 -9.39 4.91 5.11
N VAL A 88 -8.13 5.21 5.46
CA VAL A 88 -6.98 5.06 4.57
C VAL A 88 -5.87 4.30 5.30
N ASP A 89 -5.39 3.21 4.70
CA ASP A 89 -4.18 2.52 5.16
C ASP A 89 -2.98 2.96 4.32
N VAL A 90 -2.01 3.63 4.97
CA VAL A 90 -0.78 4.07 4.32
C VAL A 90 0.37 3.15 4.71
N ILE A 91 0.87 2.40 3.74
CA ILE A 91 1.99 1.46 3.91
C ILE A 91 3.29 2.06 3.37
N ARG A 92 4.34 2.04 4.19
CA ARG A 92 5.70 2.37 3.75
C ARG A 92 6.30 1.24 2.92
N LEU A 93 6.74 1.57 1.71
CA LEU A 93 7.29 0.61 0.75
C LEU A 93 8.82 0.44 0.86
N ASN A 94 9.51 1.32 1.59
CA ASN A 94 10.97 1.40 1.61
C ASN A 94 11.70 0.07 1.89
N ASP A 95 11.21 -0.73 2.84
CA ASP A 95 11.81 -2.03 3.20
C ASP A 95 10.83 -3.20 3.01
N LEU A 96 9.65 -2.94 2.44
CA LEU A 96 8.57 -3.93 2.40
C LEU A 96 8.94 -5.20 1.62
N TYR A 97 9.76 -5.05 0.57
CA TYR A 97 10.27 -6.18 -0.21
C TYR A 97 11.07 -7.18 0.63
N ARG A 98 11.71 -6.72 1.71
CA ARG A 98 12.52 -7.53 2.61
C ARG A 98 11.64 -8.13 3.71
N ASP A 99 10.82 -7.31 4.34
CA ASP A 99 10.06 -7.70 5.54
C ASP A 99 8.85 -8.57 5.19
N LYS A 100 8.17 -8.25 4.08
CA LYS A 100 6.97 -8.94 3.62
C LYS A 100 7.02 -9.17 2.09
N PRO A 101 7.95 -10.01 1.58
CA PRO A 101 8.17 -10.16 0.13
C PRO A 101 6.93 -10.56 -0.67
N ALA A 102 6.08 -11.41 -0.09
CA ALA A 102 4.83 -11.83 -0.72
C ALA A 102 3.82 -10.68 -0.89
N PHE A 103 3.73 -9.80 0.11
CA PHE A 103 2.84 -8.65 0.08
C PHE A 103 3.38 -7.55 -0.83
N ALA A 104 4.69 -7.27 -0.78
CA ALA A 104 5.33 -6.38 -1.74
C ALA A 104 5.09 -6.84 -3.20
N MET A 105 5.20 -8.15 -3.46
CA MET A 105 4.92 -8.72 -4.78
C MET A 105 3.45 -8.56 -5.20
N GLU A 106 2.51 -8.65 -4.27
CA GLU A 106 1.10 -8.35 -4.55
C GLU A 106 0.93 -6.88 -4.99
N ILE A 107 1.51 -5.94 -4.23
CA ILE A 107 1.49 -4.50 -4.57
C ILE A 107 2.14 -4.23 -5.93
N VAL A 108 3.26 -4.87 -6.25
CA VAL A 108 3.90 -4.72 -7.58
C VAL A 108 3.00 -5.26 -8.71
N LYS A 109 2.22 -6.31 -8.46
CA LYS A 109 1.34 -6.92 -9.46
C LYS A 109 0.03 -6.16 -9.67
N THR A 110 -0.58 -5.64 -8.61
CA THR A 110 -1.93 -5.04 -8.67
C THR A 110 -1.92 -3.53 -8.50
N GLY A 111 -0.85 -2.96 -7.97
CA GLY A 111 -0.74 -1.55 -7.64
C GLY A 111 -0.83 -0.66 -8.88
N ARG A 112 -1.64 0.38 -8.78
CA ARG A 112 -1.80 1.43 -9.80
C ARG A 112 -1.01 2.65 -9.39
N LEU A 113 -0.20 3.17 -10.31
CA LEU A 113 0.63 4.34 -10.06
C LEU A 113 -0.23 5.59 -9.87
N MET A 114 -0.10 6.23 -8.73
CA MET A 114 -0.73 7.53 -8.46
C MET A 114 0.20 8.66 -8.90
N VAL A 115 1.44 8.63 -8.39
CA VAL A 115 2.48 9.63 -8.67
C VAL A 115 3.85 8.96 -8.68
N CYS A 116 4.80 9.49 -9.45
CA CYS A 116 6.17 8.97 -9.51
C CYS A 116 7.19 10.08 -9.83
N PRO A 117 7.47 10.98 -8.86
CA PRO A 117 8.54 11.96 -9.02
C PRO A 117 9.91 11.31 -9.30
N ASN A 118 10.18 10.15 -8.70
CA ASN A 118 11.45 9.44 -8.81
C ASN A 118 11.28 8.05 -9.42
N ARG A 119 11.33 7.99 -10.74
CA ARG A 119 11.21 6.73 -11.50
C ARG A 119 12.29 5.71 -11.18
N ARG A 120 13.49 6.16 -10.79
CA ARG A 120 14.60 5.26 -10.42
C ARG A 120 14.25 4.44 -9.18
N GLN A 121 13.71 5.08 -8.14
CA GLN A 121 13.31 4.40 -6.91
C GLN A 121 12.12 3.45 -7.16
N TYR A 122 11.19 3.80 -8.03
CA TYR A 122 10.09 2.90 -8.40
C TYR A 122 10.57 1.63 -9.13
N VAL A 123 11.52 1.78 -10.07
CA VAL A 123 12.12 0.63 -10.76
C VAL A 123 12.92 -0.23 -9.78
N GLU A 124 13.68 0.39 -8.88
CA GLU A 124 14.49 -0.33 -7.91
C GLU A 124 13.62 -1.11 -6.90
N PHE A 125 12.53 -0.51 -6.41
CA PHE A 125 11.55 -1.20 -5.57
C PHE A 125 11.00 -2.45 -6.25
N LYS A 126 10.62 -2.37 -7.53
CA LYS A 126 10.16 -3.53 -8.30
C LYS A 126 11.26 -4.58 -8.41
N ARG A 127 12.49 -4.18 -8.78
CA ARG A 127 13.63 -5.08 -8.94
C ARG A 127 13.91 -5.87 -7.67
N LEU A 128 14.01 -5.17 -6.53
CA LEU A 128 14.24 -5.79 -5.22
C LEU A 128 13.08 -6.70 -4.80
N THR A 129 11.84 -6.30 -5.08
CA THR A 129 10.66 -7.12 -4.80
C THR A 129 10.69 -8.43 -5.59
N TYR A 130 11.02 -8.41 -6.89
CA TYR A 130 11.19 -9.64 -7.67
C TYR A 130 12.29 -10.53 -7.08
N LEU A 131 13.46 -9.97 -6.79
CA LEU A 131 14.59 -10.72 -6.25
C LEU A 131 14.23 -11.42 -4.92
N PHE A 132 13.80 -10.66 -3.91
CA PHE A 132 13.50 -11.20 -2.58
C PHE A 132 12.30 -12.15 -2.59
N TYR A 133 11.31 -11.89 -3.44
CA TYR A 133 10.21 -12.84 -3.61
C TYR A 133 10.73 -14.16 -4.18
N MET A 134 11.48 -14.13 -5.28
CA MET A 134 11.93 -15.36 -5.94
C MET A 134 12.85 -16.20 -5.04
N ASP A 135 13.74 -15.56 -4.29
CA ASP A 135 14.66 -16.23 -3.34
C ASP A 135 13.92 -17.10 -2.32
N THR A 136 12.72 -16.67 -1.91
CA THR A 136 11.93 -17.33 -0.87
C THR A 136 10.68 -18.04 -1.42
N GLN A 137 10.51 -18.09 -2.74
CA GLN A 137 9.31 -18.62 -3.39
C GLN A 137 9.12 -20.11 -3.09
N TRP A 138 10.15 -20.91 -3.30
CA TRP A 138 10.12 -22.35 -3.01
C TRP A 138 9.72 -22.66 -1.57
N LEU A 139 10.22 -21.88 -0.60
CA LEU A 139 9.91 -22.08 0.82
C LEU A 139 8.42 -21.81 1.08
N ARG A 140 7.90 -20.70 0.54
CA ARG A 140 6.47 -20.38 0.65
C ARG A 140 5.60 -21.44 -0.01
N ASP A 141 6.00 -21.97 -1.15
CA ASP A 141 5.24 -23.00 -1.87
C ASP A 141 5.19 -24.31 -1.06
N LYS A 142 6.31 -24.71 -0.44
CA LYS A 142 6.35 -25.84 0.48
C LYS A 142 5.45 -25.63 1.71
N VAL A 143 5.53 -24.46 2.34
CA VAL A 143 4.70 -24.13 3.51
C VAL A 143 3.22 -24.16 3.15
N LYS A 144 2.84 -23.54 2.02
CA LYS A 144 1.45 -23.56 1.51
C LYS A 144 0.95 -24.98 1.24
N ALA A 145 1.77 -25.81 0.61
CA ALA A 145 1.41 -27.20 0.32
C ALA A 145 1.19 -28.01 1.61
N GLN A 146 2.06 -27.87 2.60
CA GLN A 146 1.91 -28.53 3.90
C GLN A 146 0.67 -28.05 4.66
N PHE A 147 0.43 -26.74 4.66
CA PHE A 147 -0.75 -26.14 5.28
C PHE A 147 -2.04 -26.65 4.63
N ARG A 148 -2.08 -26.75 3.29
CA ARG A 148 -3.22 -27.32 2.56
C ARG A 148 -3.50 -28.77 2.96
N LYS A 149 -2.46 -29.61 3.06
CA LYS A 149 -2.62 -30.99 3.53
C LYS A 149 -3.22 -31.07 4.95
N ARG A 150 -2.86 -30.14 5.83
CA ARG A 150 -3.45 -30.09 7.19
C ARG A 150 -4.92 -29.69 7.17
N LEU A 151 -5.30 -28.73 6.32
CA LEU A 151 -6.71 -28.36 6.13
C LEU A 151 -7.53 -29.54 5.60
N GLU A 152 -7.04 -30.21 4.57
CA GLU A 152 -7.72 -31.37 3.95
C GLU A 152 -7.84 -32.56 4.90
N SER A 153 -6.85 -32.76 5.77
CA SER A 153 -6.85 -33.84 6.77
C SER A 153 -7.52 -33.48 8.10
N GLY A 154 -8.08 -32.28 8.26
CA GLY A 154 -8.71 -31.82 9.51
C GLY A 154 -7.72 -31.53 10.66
N ARG A 155 -6.40 -31.56 10.41
CA ARG A 155 -5.33 -31.43 11.42
C ARG A 155 -4.76 -30.03 11.52
N PHE A 156 -5.59 -29.01 11.33
CA PHE A 156 -5.16 -27.62 11.27
C PHE A 156 -4.44 -27.15 12.56
N GLY A 157 -4.90 -27.62 13.71
CA GLY A 157 -4.41 -27.21 15.04
C GLY A 157 -3.41 -28.16 15.70
N GLU A 158 -3.02 -29.26 15.04
CA GLU A 158 -2.09 -30.23 15.64
C GLU A 158 -0.66 -29.68 15.71
N ARG A 159 -0.03 -29.79 16.89
CA ARG A 159 1.37 -29.40 17.11
C ARG A 159 2.29 -30.56 16.72
N ASN A 160 3.30 -30.28 15.91
CA ASN A 160 4.29 -31.27 15.43
C ASN A 160 5.53 -31.39 16.32
N TYR A 161 5.44 -31.13 17.62
CA TYR A 161 6.55 -31.36 18.54
C TYR A 161 6.20 -32.55 19.44
N VAL A 162 6.98 -33.62 19.31
CA VAL A 162 7.14 -34.63 20.36
C VAL A 162 8.04 -33.97 21.40
N GLY A 163 7.52 -33.79 22.62
CA GLY A 163 8.35 -33.46 23.78
C GLY A 163 9.21 -34.66 24.18
#